data_AF-A0A1V4E8P7-F1
#
_entry.id   AF-A0A1V4E8P7-F1
#
_cell.length_a   1.000
_cell.length_b   1.000
_cell.length_c   1.000
_cell.angle_alpha   90.00
_cell.angle_beta   90.00
_cell.angle_gamma   90.00
#
_symmetry.space_group_name_H-M   'P 1'
#
loop_
_entity.id
_entity.type
_entity.pdbx_description
1 polymer ?
#
loop_
_entity_poly.entity_id
_entity_poly.type
_entity_poly.pdbx_seq_one_letter_code
_entity_poly.pdbx_strand_id
1 'polypeptide(L)'
;MIRIKGANGGEQNHFNLSLGGTTKLFAEYTLDGGTHPQITTSYQNIRIPMAPNGINRTNPGQLAMGFWYGGNSTITIDEIHFE
;
A
#
# COMPACT_ATOMS: atom_id res chain seq x y z
N MET A 1 8.71 -2.04 -2.52
CA MET A 1 8.25 -3.04 -1.53
C MET A 1 7.89 -2.34 -0.22
N ILE A 2 6.85 -2.78 0.47
CA ILE A 2 6.45 -2.27 1.79
C ILE A 2 6.37 -3.48 2.74
N ARG A 3 7.16 -3.46 3.81
CA ARG A 3 7.09 -4.46 4.88
C ARG A 3 6.16 -3.96 5.97
N ILE A 4 5.01 -4.61 6.10
CA ILE A 4 3.87 -4.09 6.88
C ILE A 4 3.14 -5.21 7.62
N LYS A 5 2.52 -4.88 8.75
CA LYS A 5 1.50 -5.69 9.43
C LYS A 5 0.37 -4.81 9.94
N GLY A 6 -0.78 -5.43 10.20
CA GLY A 6 -1.93 -4.84 10.85
C GLY A 6 -2.08 -5.29 12.31
N ALA A 7 -2.92 -4.60 13.08
CA ALA A 7 -3.31 -5.03 14.41
C ALA A 7 -4.38 -6.15 14.37
N ASN A 8 -5.30 -6.07 13.41
CA ASN A 8 -6.46 -6.95 13.28
C ASN A 8 -6.49 -7.74 11.96
N GLY A 9 -5.76 -7.26 10.94
CA GLY A 9 -5.89 -7.74 9.57
C GLY A 9 -7.03 -7.00 8.84
N GLY A 10 -6.87 -6.80 7.53
CA GLY A 10 -7.83 -6.07 6.71
C GLY A 10 -7.61 -4.56 6.61
N GLU A 11 -6.54 -4.02 7.22
CA GLU A 11 -6.28 -2.57 7.27
C GLU A 11 -6.02 -1.93 5.91
N GLN A 12 -5.73 -2.71 4.86
CA GLN A 12 -5.61 -2.20 3.49
C GLN A 12 -6.85 -1.43 3.01
N ASN A 13 -8.00 -1.65 3.65
CA ASN A 13 -9.27 -1.02 3.30
C ASN A 13 -9.46 0.35 3.97
N HIS A 14 -8.54 0.79 4.84
CA HIS A 14 -8.73 1.95 5.70
C HIS A 14 -7.89 3.16 5.32
N PHE A 15 -6.94 3.00 4.41
CA PHE A 15 -6.08 4.08 3.97
C PHE A 15 -5.84 4.05 2.47
N ASN A 16 -5.62 5.22 1.89
CA ASN A 16 -5.12 5.36 0.54
C ASN A 16 -3.60 5.53 0.54
N LEU A 17 -2.99 5.13 -0.56
CA LEU A 17 -1.60 5.44 -0.88
C LEU A 17 -1.60 6.29 -2.14
N SER A 18 -0.78 7.33 -2.15
CA SER A 18 -0.49 8.16 -3.31
C SER A 18 0.98 8.05 -3.66
N LEU A 19 1.27 7.75 -4.93
CA LEU A 19 2.62 7.68 -5.48
C LEU A 19 2.59 7.89 -7.00
N GLY A 20 3.54 8.65 -7.54
CA GLY A 20 3.75 8.80 -8.99
C GLY A 20 2.51 9.29 -9.74
N GLY A 21 1.72 10.19 -9.12
CA GLY A 21 0.49 10.75 -9.70
C GLY A 21 -0.74 9.84 -9.59
N THR A 22 -0.64 8.67 -8.95
CA THR A 22 -1.75 7.75 -8.73
C THR A 22 -2.11 7.72 -7.24
N THR A 23 -3.39 7.87 -6.92
CA THR A 23 -3.94 7.67 -5.57
C THR A 23 -5.00 6.59 -5.63
N LYS A 24 -4.88 5.55 -4.82
CA LYS A 24 -5.86 4.45 -4.70
C LYS A 24 -6.02 4.01 -3.25
N LEU A 25 -7.13 3.36 -2.93
CA LEU A 25 -7.21 2.60 -1.68
C LEU A 25 -6.10 1.55 -1.69
N PHE A 26 -5.43 1.31 -0.55
CA PHE A 26 -4.31 0.37 -0.54
C PHE A 26 -4.73 -1.03 -1.02
N ALA A 27 -5.96 -1.44 -0.72
CA ALA A 27 -6.57 -2.68 -1.21
C ALA A 27 -6.74 -2.76 -2.74
N GLU A 28 -6.75 -1.65 -3.47
CA GLU A 28 -7.03 -1.60 -4.92
C GLU A 28 -5.78 -1.71 -5.79
N TYR A 29 -4.58 -1.66 -5.19
CA TYR A 29 -3.37 -1.90 -5.95
C TYR A 29 -3.35 -3.34 -6.47
N THR A 30 -2.89 -3.52 -7.70
CA THR A 30 -2.63 -4.84 -8.28
C THR A 30 -1.21 -5.25 -7.92
N LEU A 31 -1.04 -6.46 -7.41
CA LEU A 31 0.24 -7.07 -7.10
C LEU A 31 0.74 -7.92 -8.27
N ASP A 32 1.98 -8.40 -8.17
CA ASP A 32 2.45 -9.47 -9.02
C ASP A 32 1.50 -10.68 -8.94
N GLY A 33 1.17 -11.25 -10.11
CA GLY A 33 0.19 -12.33 -10.21
C GLY A 33 -1.28 -11.88 -10.23
N GLY A 34 -1.55 -10.57 -10.29
CA GLY A 34 -2.91 -10.05 -10.50
C GLY A 34 -3.78 -10.03 -9.24
N THR A 35 -3.19 -10.27 -8.07
CA THR A 35 -3.88 -10.23 -6.77
C THR A 35 -3.88 -8.82 -6.18
N HIS A 36 -4.47 -8.65 -4.99
CA HIS A 36 -4.58 -7.38 -4.29
C HIS A 36 -3.95 -7.48 -2.89
N PRO A 37 -3.43 -6.37 -2.31
CA PRO A 37 -2.93 -6.33 -0.94
C PRO A 37 -3.93 -6.88 0.07
N GLN A 38 -3.47 -7.79 0.92
CA GLN A 38 -4.23 -8.28 2.08
C GLN A 38 -3.32 -8.19 3.29
N ILE A 39 -3.51 -7.18 4.14
CA ILE A 39 -2.72 -7.01 5.37
C ILE A 39 -3.23 -8.01 6.40
N THR A 40 -2.30 -8.78 6.96
CA THR A 40 -2.54 -9.69 8.08
C THR A 40 -1.91 -9.16 9.36
N THR A 41 -2.04 -9.90 10.46
CA THR A 41 -1.43 -9.55 11.76
C THR A 41 0.08 -9.85 11.84
N SER A 42 0.65 -10.47 10.82
CA SER A 42 2.08 -10.78 10.72
C SER A 42 2.78 -9.89 9.69
N TYR A 43 4.08 -9.62 9.89
CA TYR A 43 4.85 -8.85 8.91
C TYR A 43 4.91 -9.59 7.58
N GLN A 44 4.59 -8.84 6.52
CA GLN A 44 4.59 -9.32 5.15
C GLN A 44 5.18 -8.26 4.22
N ASN A 45 5.80 -8.72 3.15
CA ASN A 45 6.37 -7.86 2.12
C ASN A 45 5.35 -7.73 0.99
N ILE A 46 4.83 -6.52 0.78
CA ILE A 46 3.91 -6.19 -0.30
C ILE A 46 4.68 -5.48 -1.41
N ARG A 47 4.72 -6.08 -2.60
CA ARG A 47 5.38 -5.51 -3.78
C ARG A 47 4.31 -4.97 -4.72
N ILE A 48 4.30 -3.65 -4.93
CA ILE A 48 3.35 -2.97 -5.81
C ILE A 48 4.08 -2.62 -7.12
N PRO A 49 3.82 -3.33 -8.23
CA PRO A 49 4.46 -3.04 -9.51
C PRO A 49 4.00 -1.68 -10.03
N MET A 50 4.93 -0.79 -10.38
CA MET A 50 4.57 0.58 -10.74
C MET A 50 3.73 0.66 -12.02
N ALA A 51 4.15 0.01 -13.11
CA ALA A 51 3.51 0.15 -14.42
C ALA A 51 2.08 -0.41 -14.47
N PRO A 52 1.78 -1.63 -13.99
CA PRO A 52 0.41 -2.15 -13.91
C PRO A 52 -0.54 -1.28 -13.08
N ASN A 53 0.00 -0.50 -12.14
CA ASN A 53 -0.78 0.38 -11.29
C ASN A 53 -0.89 1.82 -11.80
N GLY A 54 -0.32 2.14 -12.96
CA GLY A 54 -0.32 3.50 -13.52
C GLY A 54 0.61 4.48 -12.81
N ILE A 55 1.53 3.98 -11.97
CA ILE A 55 2.45 4.82 -11.21
C ILE A 55 3.58 5.31 -12.14
N ASN A 56 3.74 6.62 -12.26
CA ASN A 56 4.82 7.20 -13.05
C ASN A 56 6.18 7.02 -12.37
N ARG A 57 7.05 6.20 -12.97
CA ARG A 57 8.42 5.93 -12.51
C ARG A 57 9.43 7.03 -12.84
N THR A 58 9.17 7.85 -13.85
CA THR A 58 10.09 8.94 -14.25
C THR A 58 9.96 10.17 -13.37
N ASN A 59 8.79 10.34 -12.76
CA ASN A 59 8.52 11.41 -11.81
C ASN A 59 7.67 10.86 -10.66
N PRO A 60 8.29 10.13 -9.71
CA PRO A 60 7.56 9.45 -8.64
C PRO A 60 6.90 10.41 -7.65
N GLY A 61 7.34 11.68 -7.61
CA GLY A 61 6.78 12.68 -6.72
C GLY A 61 6.90 12.32 -5.24
N GLN A 62 5.89 12.71 -4.45
CA GLN A 62 5.79 12.41 -3.02
C GLN A 62 5.08 11.07 -2.79
N LEU A 63 5.53 10.31 -1.78
CA LEU A 63 4.72 9.27 -1.14
C LEU A 63 3.80 9.92 -0.09
N ALA A 64 2.50 9.72 -0.22
CA ALA A 64 1.52 10.20 0.75
C ALA A 64 0.58 9.06 1.18
N MET A 65 0.20 9.04 2.46
CA MET A 65 -0.76 8.09 3.01
C MET A 65 -1.90 8.87 3.67
N GLY A 66 -3.14 8.57 3.28
CA GLY A 66 -4.33 9.22 3.82
C GLY A 66 -5.21 8.23 4.58
N PHE A 67 -5.57 8.57 5.81
CA PHE A 67 -6.40 7.76 6.70
C PHE A 67 -7.76 8.44 6.87
N TRP A 68 -8.78 7.99 6.13
CA TRP A 68 -10.03 8.76 5.94
C TRP A 68 -11.29 8.10 6.51
N TYR A 69 -11.23 6.83 6.97
CA TYR A 69 -12.45 6.06 7.29
C TYR A 69 -12.70 5.79 8.77
N GLY A 70 -11.96 6.42 9.69
CA GLY A 70 -12.24 6.28 11.14
C GLY A 70 -12.15 4.85 11.68
N GLY A 71 -11.57 3.91 10.92
CA GLY A 71 -11.32 2.55 11.39
C GLY A 71 -10.31 2.59 12.53
N ASN A 72 -10.70 2.09 13.70
CA ASN A 72 -9.79 1.92 14.83
C ASN A 72 -8.89 0.71 14.56
N SER A 73 -7.80 0.93 13.84
CA SER A 73 -6.75 -0.06 13.72
C SER A 73 -5.38 0.60 13.59
N THR A 74 -4.34 -0.20 13.74
CA THR A 74 -2.95 0.21 13.61
C THR A 74 -2.32 -0.57 12.47
N ILE A 75 -1.56 0.11 11.62
CA ILE A 75 -0.57 -0.52 10.77
C ILE A 75 0.81 -0.23 11.34
N THR A 76 1.70 -1.23 11.30
CA THR A 76 3.12 -1.03 11.58
C THR A 76 3.89 -1.28 10.29
N ILE A 77 4.66 -0.28 9.88
CA ILE A 77 5.55 -0.36 8.73
C ILE A 77 6.97 -0.49 9.27
N ASP A 78 7.64 -1.56 8.88
CA ASP A 78 9.05 -1.82 9.21
C ASP A 78 9.96 -1.15 8.16
N GLU A 79 9.60 -1.28 6.89
CA GLU A 79 10.43 -0.79 5.78
C GLU A 79 9.58 -0.37 4.57
N ILE A 80 10.01 0.69 3.88
CA ILE A 80 9.56 1.06 2.54
C ILE A 80 10.80 1.11 1.63
N HIS A 81 10.83 0.25 0.62
CA HIS A 81 11.88 0.16 -0.39
C HIS A 81 11.35 0.58 -1.76
N PHE A 82 12.10 1.43 -2.47
CA PHE A 82 11.78 1.87 -3.83
C PHE A 82 12.68 1.15 -4.82
N GLU A 83 12.08 0.46 -5.80
CA GLU A 83 12.76 -0.26 -6.88
C GLU A 83 12.04 0.00 -8.22
#